data_AF-A0A938JFP5-F1
#
_entry.id   AF-A0A938JFP5-F1
#
_cell.length_a   1.000
_cell.length_b   1.000
_cell.length_c   1.000
_cell.angle_alpha   90.00
_cell.angle_beta   90.00
_cell.angle_gamma   90.00
#
_symmetry.space_group_name_H-M   'P 1'
#
loop_
_entity.id
_entity.type
_entity.pdbx_description
1 polymer ?
#
loop_
_entity_poly.entity_id
_entity_poly.type
_entity_poly.pdbx_seq_one_letter_code
_entity_poly.pdbx_strand_id
1 'polypeptide(L)'
;MGIEVSAFAGKDRSLAGFILSGRWPDTTREWTQFLAIAVRFAAMPGLLPTTTVFRAVEDLPEEPEPDVVGLVTAAGPVLGDGAPRPGQFADPQPAALIVLHPPTETRPSTPEAEGVASGCVLLPGIPHLGLDHRAGWVEAEADGTVTRLLSRVSVNLGE
;
A
#
# COMPACT_ATOMS: atom_id res chain seq x y z
N MET A 1 -14.59 -13.59 -10.24
CA MET A 1 -13.21 -13.34 -10.75
C MET A 1 -12.35 -12.91 -9.57
N GLY A 2 -11.08 -13.34 -9.52
CA GLY A 2 -10.14 -12.95 -8.47
C GLY A 2 -9.60 -11.53 -8.67
N ILE A 3 -8.79 -11.06 -7.71
CA ILE A 3 -8.00 -9.83 -7.85
C ILE A 3 -6.59 -10.25 -8.25
N GLU A 4 -6.12 -9.76 -9.40
CA GLU A 4 -4.76 -9.99 -9.87
C GLU A 4 -3.92 -8.73 -9.71
N VAL A 5 -2.65 -8.91 -9.35
CA VAL A 5 -1.74 -7.81 -8.98
C VAL A 5 -0.43 -7.96 -9.75
N SER A 6 -0.10 -6.94 -10.54
CA SER A 6 1.16 -6.86 -11.29
C SER A 6 1.92 -5.59 -10.92
N ALA A 7 3.13 -5.72 -10.40
CA ALA A 7 3.98 -4.57 -10.09
C ALA A 7 4.61 -4.00 -11.37
N PHE A 8 4.83 -2.68 -11.41
CA PHE A 8 5.58 -2.03 -12.47
C PHE A 8 6.60 -1.03 -11.91
N ALA A 9 7.68 -0.83 -12.66
CA ALA A 9 8.78 0.01 -12.27
C ALA A 9 8.80 1.34 -13.04
N GLY A 10 9.34 2.37 -12.41
CA GLY A 10 9.64 3.65 -13.03
C GLY A 10 10.90 3.61 -13.88
N LYS A 11 11.27 4.76 -14.45
CA LYS A 11 12.46 4.90 -15.31
C LYS A 11 13.77 4.54 -14.60
N ASP A 12 13.84 4.76 -13.30
CA ASP A 12 14.97 4.44 -12.43
C ASP A 12 14.95 3.00 -11.91
N ARG A 13 14.00 2.18 -12.36
CA ARG A 13 13.73 0.80 -11.90
C ARG A 13 13.25 0.70 -10.45
N SER A 14 12.89 1.83 -9.81
CA SER A 14 12.17 1.80 -8.54
C SER A 14 10.71 1.38 -8.76
N LEU A 15 10.07 0.83 -7.73
CA LEU A 15 8.68 0.44 -7.72
C LEU A 15 7.80 1.68 -7.90
N ALA A 16 7.18 1.81 -9.08
CA ALA A 16 6.29 2.92 -9.41
C ALA A 16 4.83 2.63 -9.08
N GLY A 17 4.46 1.36 -8.95
CA GLY A 17 3.10 0.99 -8.57
C GLY A 17 2.72 -0.45 -8.90
N PHE A 18 1.40 -0.67 -8.89
CA PHE A 18 0.75 -1.94 -9.17
C PHE A 18 -0.44 -1.73 -10.11
N ILE A 19 -0.65 -2.67 -11.01
CA ILE A 19 -1.84 -2.81 -11.83
C ILE A 19 -2.76 -3.82 -11.16
N LEU A 20 -4.03 -3.48 -11.05
CA LEU A 20 -5.09 -4.34 -10.56
C LEU A 20 -5.94 -4.81 -11.74
N SER A 21 -6.09 -6.12 -11.87
CA SER A 21 -6.95 -6.74 -12.89
C SER A 21 -8.04 -7.61 -12.26
N GLY A 22 -9.13 -7.80 -12.99
CA GLY A 22 -10.28 -8.62 -12.60
C GLY A 22 -11.36 -7.84 -11.86
N ARG A 23 -11.06 -7.34 -10.65
CA ARG A 23 -11.94 -6.44 -9.88
C ARG A 23 -11.17 -5.65 -8.82
N TRP A 24 -11.75 -4.56 -8.34
CA TRP A 24 -11.20 -3.81 -7.22
C TRP A 24 -11.30 -4.60 -5.89
N PRO A 25 -10.34 -4.45 -4.97
CA PRO A 25 -10.53 -4.82 -3.58
C PRO A 25 -11.67 -4.01 -2.93
N ASP A 26 -12.65 -4.70 -2.36
CA ASP A 26 -13.86 -4.07 -1.78
C ASP A 26 -13.81 -4.01 -0.24
N THR A 27 -13.03 -4.91 0.37
CA THR A 27 -13.00 -5.07 1.83
C THR A 27 -11.62 -4.78 2.41
N THR A 28 -11.56 -4.44 3.71
CA THR A 28 -10.29 -4.27 4.42
C THR A 28 -9.40 -5.51 4.34
N ARG A 29 -10.01 -6.70 4.35
CA ARG A 29 -9.30 -7.96 4.16
C ARG A 29 -8.64 -8.06 2.80
N GLU A 30 -9.37 -7.76 1.73
CA GLU A 30 -8.85 -7.82 0.35
C GLU A 30 -7.75 -6.79 0.14
N TRP A 31 -7.91 -5.58 0.67
CA TRP A 31 -6.86 -4.56 0.70
C TRP A 31 -5.63 -4.98 1.50
N THR A 32 -5.81 -5.71 2.59
CA THR A 32 -4.70 -6.26 3.39
C THR A 32 -3.99 -7.41 2.66
N GLN A 33 -4.72 -8.21 1.87
CA GLN A 33 -4.14 -9.23 0.99
C GLN A 33 -3.33 -8.60 -0.15
N PHE A 34 -3.84 -7.53 -0.77
CA PHE A 34 -3.07 -6.71 -1.70
C PHE A 34 -1.80 -6.16 -1.03
N LEU A 35 -1.92 -5.60 0.18
CA LEU A 35 -0.77 -5.08 0.93
C LEU A 35 0.28 -6.17 1.17
N ALA A 36 -0.12 -7.40 1.48
CA ALA A 36 0.82 -8.50 1.66
C ALA A 36 1.63 -8.80 0.39
N ILE A 37 1.05 -8.64 -0.79
CA ILE A 37 1.80 -8.73 -2.06
C ILE A 37 2.73 -7.52 -2.19
N ALA A 38 2.22 -6.31 -1.96
CA ALA A 38 2.98 -5.07 -2.11
C ALA A 38 4.23 -5.00 -1.19
N VAL A 39 4.11 -5.44 0.06
CA VAL A 39 5.23 -5.46 1.02
C VAL A 39 6.34 -6.43 0.59
N ARG A 40 6.00 -7.54 -0.08
CA ARG A 40 7.01 -8.46 -0.66
C ARG A 40 7.83 -7.77 -1.75
N PHE A 41 7.21 -6.91 -2.56
CA PHE A 41 7.96 -6.09 -3.53
C PHE A 41 8.84 -5.04 -2.84
N ALA A 42 8.35 -4.43 -1.76
CA ALA A 42 9.13 -3.50 -0.95
C ALA A 42 10.34 -4.17 -0.25
N ALA A 43 10.25 -5.47 0.06
CA ALA A 43 11.33 -6.25 0.64
C ALA A 43 12.46 -6.56 -0.35
N MET A 44 12.21 -6.46 -1.66
CA MET A 44 13.24 -6.71 -2.67
C MET A 44 14.27 -5.56 -2.70
N PRO A 45 15.57 -5.88 -2.57
CA PRO A 45 16.62 -4.87 -2.56
C PRO A 45 16.58 -3.95 -3.78
N GLY A 46 16.57 -2.65 -3.54
CA GLY A 46 16.66 -1.61 -4.57
C GLY A 46 15.34 -1.26 -5.28
N LEU A 47 14.24 -1.99 -5.03
CA LEU A 47 12.94 -1.62 -5.61
C LEU A 47 12.27 -0.47 -4.88
N LEU A 48 12.42 -0.36 -3.56
CA LEU A 48 11.87 0.75 -2.79
C LEU A 48 13.00 1.52 -2.09
N PRO A 49 13.43 2.68 -2.62
CA PRO A 49 14.58 3.40 -2.08
C PRO A 49 14.35 3.98 -0.69
N THR A 50 13.12 4.39 -0.39
CA THR A 50 12.71 5.02 0.87
C THR A 50 11.22 4.80 1.11
N THR A 51 10.76 5.05 2.33
CA THR A 51 9.35 4.99 2.68
C THR A 51 8.52 5.85 1.74
N THR A 52 7.57 5.22 1.05
CA THR A 52 6.82 5.84 -0.05
C THR A 52 5.32 5.65 0.14
N VAL A 53 4.56 6.71 -0.16
CA VAL A 53 3.10 6.69 -0.21
C VAL A 53 2.66 6.27 -1.61
N PHE A 54 1.75 5.31 -1.68
CA PHE A 54 1.06 4.90 -2.88
C PHE A 54 -0.43 5.20 -2.73
N ARG A 55 -1.09 5.53 -3.84
CA ARG A 55 -2.53 5.82 -3.87
C ARG A 55 -3.24 4.93 -4.88
N ALA A 56 -4.43 4.45 -4.53
CA ALA A 56 -5.34 3.87 -5.49
C ALA A 56 -5.84 4.96 -6.45
N VAL A 57 -5.77 4.68 -7.75
CA VAL A 57 -6.21 5.53 -8.86
C VAL A 57 -7.18 4.71 -9.69
N GLU A 58 -8.44 5.15 -9.71
CA GLU A 58 -9.51 4.56 -10.51
C GLU A 58 -9.45 4.98 -11.98
N ASP A 59 -8.80 6.11 -12.28
CA ASP A 59 -8.58 6.57 -13.63
C ASP A 59 -7.60 5.65 -14.37
N LEU A 60 -8.13 4.95 -15.37
CA LEU A 60 -7.36 4.09 -16.28
C LEU A 60 -6.72 4.90 -17.41
N PRO A 61 -5.60 4.43 -17.99
CA PRO A 61 -5.09 4.98 -19.24
C PRO A 61 -6.12 4.85 -20.37
N GLU A 62 -5.98 5.63 -21.44
CA GLU A 62 -6.93 5.65 -22.58
C GLU A 62 -7.12 4.27 -23.22
N GLU A 63 -6.06 3.47 -23.30
CA GLU A 63 -6.07 2.10 -23.81
C GLU A 63 -5.54 1.14 -22.73
N PRO A 64 -6.38 0.70 -21.78
CA PRO A 64 -5.98 -0.28 -20.79
C PRO A 64 -5.94 -1.68 -21.41
N GLU A 65 -5.03 -2.53 -20.93
CA GLU A 65 -5.08 -3.97 -21.20
C GLU A 65 -6.45 -4.55 -20.75
N PRO A 66 -6.95 -5.61 -21.40
CA PRO A 66 -8.18 -6.25 -20.98
C PRO A 66 -8.17 -6.62 -19.49
N ASP A 67 -9.32 -6.45 -18.84
CA ASP A 67 -9.55 -6.74 -17.42
C ASP A 67 -8.79 -5.86 -16.41
N VAL A 68 -7.99 -4.87 -16.84
CA VAL A 68 -7.43 -3.88 -15.92
C VAL A 68 -8.57 -3.01 -15.38
N VAL A 69 -8.67 -2.98 -14.06
CA VAL A 69 -9.72 -2.24 -13.33
C VAL A 69 -9.17 -1.02 -12.62
N GLY A 70 -7.86 -0.98 -12.37
CA GLY A 70 -7.28 0.07 -11.56
C GLY A 70 -5.76 0.08 -11.47
N LEU A 71 -5.24 1.18 -10.93
CA LEU A 71 -3.83 1.34 -10.64
C LEU A 71 -3.63 1.71 -9.16
N VAL A 72 -2.51 1.30 -8.60
CA VAL A 72 -1.97 1.84 -7.34
C VAL A 72 -0.63 2.45 -7.68
N THR A 73 -0.51 3.78 -7.61
CA THR A 73 0.67 4.51 -8.11
C THR A 73 1.41 5.19 -6.96
N ALA A 74 2.74 5.24 -7.06
CA ALA A 74 3.58 6.00 -6.16
C ALA A 74 3.20 7.48 -6.22
N ALA A 75 2.87 8.06 -5.07
CA ALA A 75 2.59 9.48 -4.91
C ALA A 75 3.82 10.26 -4.43
N GLY A 76 4.85 9.57 -3.93
CA GLY A 76 6.12 10.14 -3.49
C GLY A 76 6.57 9.63 -2.12
N PRO A 77 7.78 10.00 -1.68
CA PRO A 77 8.29 9.64 -0.36
C PRO A 77 7.42 10.26 0.75
N VAL A 78 7.49 9.72 1.97
CA VAL A 78 6.80 10.34 3.12
C VAL A 78 7.47 11.65 3.53
N LEU A 79 8.79 11.77 3.35
CA LEU A 79 9.58 12.94 3.71
C LEU A 79 10.45 13.40 2.54
N GLY A 80 10.69 14.71 2.45
CA GLY A 80 11.60 15.32 1.48
C GLY A 80 10.93 15.71 0.16
N ASP A 81 11.75 15.84 -0.87
CA ASP A 81 11.31 16.31 -2.19
C ASP A 81 10.37 15.30 -2.84
N GLY A 82 9.26 15.81 -3.38
CA GLY A 82 8.21 14.98 -3.98
C GLY A 82 7.22 14.38 -2.97
N ALA A 83 7.36 14.65 -1.66
CA ALA A 83 6.40 14.19 -0.67
C ALA A 83 5.00 14.80 -0.91
N PRO A 84 3.91 14.02 -0.75
CA PRO A 84 2.55 14.54 -0.84
C PRO A 84 2.31 15.70 0.13
N ARG A 85 1.64 16.74 -0.34
CA ARG A 85 1.31 17.90 0.50
C ARG A 85 0.17 17.59 1.46
N PRO A 86 0.10 18.26 2.64
CA PRO A 86 -1.09 18.21 3.49
C PRO A 86 -2.35 18.54 2.69
N GLY A 87 -3.40 17.72 2.85
CA GLY A 87 -4.67 17.87 2.14
C GLY A 87 -4.69 17.45 0.67
N GLN A 88 -3.57 17.01 0.09
CA GLN A 88 -3.49 16.62 -1.33
C GLN A 88 -4.46 15.49 -1.73
N PHE A 89 -4.84 14.63 -0.78
CA PHE A 89 -5.76 13.51 -0.99
C PHE A 89 -7.11 13.70 -0.29
N ALA A 90 -7.47 14.94 0.05
CA ALA A 90 -8.74 15.24 0.69
C ALA A 90 -9.90 15.25 -0.31
N ASP A 91 -9.66 15.69 -1.56
CA ASP A 91 -10.66 15.75 -2.62
C ASP A 91 -10.01 15.72 -4.02
N PRO A 92 -10.27 14.71 -4.87
CA PRO A 92 -10.99 13.48 -4.53
C PRO A 92 -10.16 12.60 -3.57
N GLN A 93 -10.84 11.89 -2.69
CA GLN A 93 -10.19 10.93 -1.79
C GLN A 93 -9.94 9.61 -2.54
N PRO A 94 -8.71 9.06 -2.54
CA PRO A 94 -8.43 7.77 -3.16
C PRO A 94 -9.07 6.63 -2.37
N ALA A 95 -9.47 5.55 -3.06
CA ALA A 95 -10.07 4.36 -2.45
C ALA A 95 -9.18 3.68 -1.39
N ALA A 96 -7.85 3.83 -1.52
CA ALA A 96 -6.88 3.42 -0.52
C ALA A 96 -5.60 4.27 -0.62
N LEU A 97 -4.97 4.50 0.53
CA LEU A 97 -3.57 4.91 0.62
C LEU A 97 -2.76 3.75 1.18
N ILE A 98 -1.58 3.53 0.63
CA ILE A 98 -0.64 2.52 1.09
C ILE A 98 0.67 3.20 1.43
N VAL A 99 1.27 2.86 2.55
CA VAL A 99 2.63 3.27 2.89
C VAL A 99 3.48 2.02 2.92
N LEU A 100 4.52 1.98 2.09
CA LEU A 100 5.49 0.89 2.09
C LEU A 100 6.80 1.43 2.65
N HIS A 101 7.43 0.63 3.51
CA HIS A 101 8.71 0.90 4.14
C HIS A 101 9.72 -0.16 3.66
N PRO A 102 10.88 0.24 3.13
CA PRO A 102 11.93 -0.71 2.79
C PRO A 102 12.56 -1.31 4.07
N PRO A 103 13.32 -2.42 3.94
CA PRO A 103 14.05 -3.01 5.07
C PRO A 103 14.95 -2.03 5.83
N THR A 104 15.57 -1.09 5.11
CA THR A 104 16.48 -0.08 5.67
C THR A 104 15.79 0.97 6.55
N GLU A 105 14.47 1.09 6.47
CA GLU A 105 13.68 2.07 7.22
C GLU A 105 12.58 1.43 8.09
N THR A 106 12.57 0.09 8.17
CA THR A 106 11.64 -0.66 9.00
C THR A 106 12.32 -1.05 10.32
N ARG A 107 11.58 -0.96 11.42
CA ARG A 107 11.95 -1.60 12.69
C ARG A 107 11.15 -2.88 12.81
N PRO A 108 11.79 -4.06 12.83
CA PRO A 108 11.07 -5.33 12.86
C PRO A 108 10.32 -5.49 14.17
N SER A 109 9.13 -6.11 14.09
CA SER A 109 8.30 -6.29 15.28
C SER A 109 8.77 -7.42 16.21
N THR A 110 9.67 -8.29 15.74
CA THR A 110 10.38 -9.29 16.56
C THR A 110 11.87 -9.34 16.17
N PRO A 111 12.77 -9.82 17.07
CA PRO A 111 14.19 -9.96 16.76
C PRO A 111 14.51 -10.90 15.60
N GLU A 112 13.68 -11.93 15.38
CA GLU A 112 13.86 -12.94 14.33
C GLU A 112 13.54 -12.41 12.93
N ALA A 113 12.84 -11.27 12.83
CA ALA A 113 12.38 -10.65 11.60
C ALA A 113 13.33 -9.54 11.10
N GLU A 114 14.65 -9.65 11.35
CA GLU A 114 15.61 -8.63 10.92
C GLU A 114 15.61 -8.46 9.39
N GLY A 115 15.63 -7.20 8.91
CA GLY A 115 15.63 -6.91 7.48
C GLY A 115 14.28 -7.10 6.77
N VAL A 116 13.17 -7.15 7.50
CA VAL A 116 11.82 -7.13 6.89
C VAL A 116 11.47 -5.76 6.31
N ALA A 117 10.77 -5.75 5.18
CA ALA A 117 9.96 -4.61 4.80
C ALA A 117 8.64 -4.62 5.56
N SER A 118 8.03 -3.45 5.69
CA SER A 118 6.70 -3.33 6.28
C SER A 118 5.82 -2.40 5.46
N GLY A 119 4.53 -2.44 5.70
CA GLY A 119 3.63 -1.46 5.13
C GLY A 119 2.28 -1.43 5.81
N CYS A 120 1.54 -0.36 5.56
CA CYS A 120 0.16 -0.23 5.99
C CYS A 120 -0.74 0.16 4.81
N VAL A 121 -1.99 -0.26 4.88
CA VAL A 121 -3.07 0.23 4.02
C VAL A 121 -4.04 1.00 4.88
N LEU A 122 -4.41 2.20 4.42
CA LEU A 122 -5.34 3.12 5.04
C LEU A 122 -6.52 3.29 4.09
N LEU A 123 -7.69 2.85 4.53
CA LEU A 123 -8.91 2.99 3.74
C LEU A 123 -9.70 4.20 4.23
N PRO A 124 -10.36 4.94 3.32
CA PRO A 124 -11.31 5.97 3.71
C PRO A 124 -12.29 5.44 4.76
N GLY A 125 -12.38 6.16 5.88
CA GLY A 125 -13.47 6.01 6.83
C GLY A 125 -14.72 6.74 6.32
N ILE A 126 -15.77 6.82 7.14
CA ILE A 126 -16.88 7.75 6.91
C ILE A 126 -16.70 8.91 7.90
N PRO A 127 -15.99 10.00 7.53
CA PRO A 127 -15.50 10.98 8.49
C PRO A 127 -16.63 11.67 9.27
N HIS A 128 -17.78 11.90 8.62
CA HIS A 128 -18.94 12.58 9.22
C HIS A 128 -19.77 11.68 10.15
N LEU A 129 -19.46 10.38 10.22
CA LEU A 129 -20.12 9.43 11.13
C LEU A 129 -19.22 8.96 12.28
N GLY A 130 -17.99 9.48 12.38
CA GLY A 130 -17.02 9.03 13.38
C GLY A 130 -16.64 7.54 13.22
N LEU A 131 -16.92 6.94 12.06
CA LEU A 131 -16.57 5.56 11.78
C LEU A 131 -15.08 5.49 11.47
N ASP A 132 -14.42 4.71 12.30
CA ASP A 132 -12.98 4.56 12.35
C ASP A 132 -12.33 4.25 11.01
N HIS A 133 -11.13 4.80 10.82
CA HIS A 133 -10.27 4.44 9.73
C HIS A 133 -10.00 2.92 9.79
N ARG A 134 -10.21 2.24 8.67
CA ARG A 134 -9.89 0.80 8.54
C ARG A 134 -8.46 0.69 8.04
N ALA A 135 -7.66 -0.10 8.74
CA ALA A 135 -6.26 -0.24 8.40
C ALA A 135 -5.80 -1.70 8.47
N GLY A 136 -4.89 -2.04 7.55
CA GLY A 136 -4.10 -3.26 7.59
C GLY A 136 -2.63 -2.91 7.75
N TRP A 137 -1.86 -3.79 8.37
CA TRP A 137 -0.41 -3.69 8.48
C TRP A 137 0.24 -5.05 8.29
N VAL A 138 1.34 -5.09 7.54
CA VAL A 138 2.04 -6.32 7.15
C VAL A 138 3.55 -6.14 7.25
N GLU A 139 4.26 -7.20 7.64
CA GLU A 139 5.72 -7.36 7.52
C GLU A 139 6.05 -8.55 6.62
N ALA A 140 7.08 -8.40 5.79
CA ALA A 140 7.61 -9.50 4.98
C ALA A 140 9.13 -9.46 4.86
N GLU A 141 9.73 -10.65 4.84
CA GLU A 141 11.16 -10.87 4.58
C GLU A 141 11.50 -10.73 3.10
N ALA A 142 12.80 -10.63 2.80
CA ALA A 142 13.31 -10.47 1.43
C ALA A 142 12.98 -11.65 0.50
N ASP A 143 12.77 -12.85 1.04
CA ASP A 143 12.31 -14.02 0.27
C ASP A 143 10.79 -14.00 0.00
N GLY A 144 10.09 -13.01 0.56
CA GLY A 144 8.67 -12.81 0.44
C GLY A 144 7.83 -13.55 1.49
N THR A 145 8.45 -14.14 2.51
CA THR A 145 7.74 -14.73 3.66
C THR A 145 7.07 -13.63 4.48
N VAL A 146 5.74 -13.71 4.63
CA VAL A 146 4.97 -12.77 5.47
C VAL A 146 5.10 -13.22 6.93
N THR A 147 5.81 -12.43 7.74
CA THR A 147 6.05 -12.72 9.16
C THR A 147 4.92 -12.24 10.05
N ARG A 148 4.20 -11.20 9.62
CA ARG A 148 3.07 -10.65 10.38
C ARG A 148 2.03 -9.99 9.49
N LEU A 149 0.76 -10.21 9.83
CA LEU A 149 -0.39 -9.58 9.19
C LEU A 149 -1.42 -9.22 10.25
N LEU A 150 -1.75 -7.93 10.35
CA LEU A 150 -2.76 -7.40 11.24
C LEU A 150 -3.78 -6.59 10.43
N SER A 151 -5.06 -6.79 10.71
CA SER A 151 -6.14 -5.95 10.20
C SER A 151 -6.92 -5.42 11.38
N ARG A 152 -7.10 -4.10 11.46
CA ARG A 152 -7.96 -3.46 12.46
C ARG A 152 -9.09 -2.70 11.77
N VAL A 153 -10.28 -2.97 12.29
CA VAL A 153 -11.48 -2.16 12.09
C VAL A 153 -11.75 -1.57 13.45
N SER A 154 -11.82 -0.25 13.54
CA SER A 154 -12.02 0.51 14.78
C SER A 154 -10.80 0.75 15.68
N VAL A 155 -10.55 2.03 16.00
CA VAL A 155 -9.67 2.45 17.08
C VAL A 155 -10.58 2.67 18.28
N ASN A 156 -10.65 1.69 19.18
CA ASN A 156 -11.27 1.93 20.47
C ASN A 156 -10.36 2.92 21.23
N LEU A 157 -10.66 4.21 21.11
CA LEU A 157 -10.12 5.25 21.99
C LEU A 157 -10.74 4.95 23.35
N GLY A 158 -10.05 4.16 24.17
CA GLY A 158 -10.56 3.76 25.48
C GLY A 158 -11.07 4.97 26.29
N GLU A 159 -12.13 4.73 27.05
CA GLU A 159 -12.65 5.62 28.10
C GLU A 159 -11.57 6.12 29.07
#